data_AF-A0A6V7HWY1-F1
#
_entry.id   AF-A0A6V7HWY1-F1
#
_cell.length_a   1.000
_cell.length_b   1.000
_cell.length_c   1.000
_cell.angle_alpha   90.00
_cell.angle_beta   90.00
_cell.angle_gamma   90.00
#
_symmetry.space_group_name_H-M   'P 1'
#
loop_
_entity.id
_entity.type
_entity.pdbx_description
1 polymer ?
#
loop_
_entity_poly.entity_id
_entity_poly.type
_entity_poly.pdbx_seq_one_letter_code
_entity_poly.pdbx_strand_id
1 'polypeptide(L)'
;IIALYEDFLRSKGKLELLNVPRCLAYLQDGENDFIVLEDAKEKGFEGIDRLKAWKLEDCQLIFGALAQYHGIGLAVWSQKPKEFEEAASHMSEPFFHDKFWDWYGRYY
;
A
#
# COMPACT_ATOMS: atom_id res chain seq x y z
N ILE A 1 -8.84 0.57 -3.32
CA ILE A 1 -8.17 -0.72 -3.64
C ILE A 1 -8.06 -1.69 -2.45
N ILE A 2 -7.66 -1.25 -1.24
CA ILE A 2 -7.50 -2.16 -0.08
C ILE A 2 -8.78 -2.91 0.29
N ALA A 3 -9.94 -2.24 0.32
CA ALA A 3 -11.23 -2.89 0.58
C ALA A 3 -11.54 -4.03 -0.41
N LEU A 4 -11.24 -3.82 -1.71
CA LEU A 4 -11.38 -4.87 -2.73
C LEU A 4 -10.49 -6.08 -2.43
N TYR A 5 -9.26 -5.86 -1.97
CA TYR A 5 -8.35 -6.95 -1.61
C TYR A 5 -8.84 -7.70 -0.36
N GLU A 6 -9.35 -6.98 0.64
CA GLU A 6 -9.97 -7.58 1.83
C GLU A 6 -11.14 -8.49 1.46
N ASP A 7 -12.08 -8.00 0.65
CA ASP A 7 -13.27 -8.77 0.23
C ASP A 7 -12.87 -10.00 -0.60
N PHE A 8 -11.93 -9.82 -1.54
CA PHE A 8 -11.39 -10.91 -2.33
C PHE A 8 -10.76 -12.00 -1.47
N LEU A 9 -9.92 -11.63 -0.51
CA LEU A 9 -9.23 -12.59 0.35
C LEU A 9 -10.17 -13.23 1.37
N ARG A 10 -11.14 -12.48 1.92
CA ARG A 10 -12.20 -13.02 2.79
C ARG A 10 -13.00 -14.11 2.08
N SER A 11 -13.38 -13.88 0.81
CA SER A 11 -14.11 -14.87 0.00
C SER A 11 -13.34 -16.20 -0.19
N LYS A 12 -12.02 -16.18 0.02
CA LYS A 12 -11.12 -17.33 -0.12
C LYS A 12 -10.63 -17.87 1.23
N GLY A 13 -11.04 -17.27 2.35
CA GLY A 13 -10.51 -17.61 3.68
C GLY A 13 -9.01 -17.35 3.82
N LYS A 14 -8.51 -16.30 3.15
CA LYS A 14 -7.07 -15.93 3.06
C LYS A 14 -6.77 -14.50 3.50
N LEU A 15 -7.59 -13.94 4.39
CA LEU A 15 -7.44 -12.55 4.85
C LEU A 15 -6.09 -12.30 5.52
N GLU A 16 -5.50 -13.32 6.16
CA GLU A 16 -4.18 -13.27 6.79
C GLU A 16 -3.05 -12.91 5.82
N LEU A 17 -3.26 -13.06 4.51
CA LEU A 17 -2.29 -12.67 3.50
C LEU A 17 -2.22 -11.14 3.30
N LEU A 18 -3.21 -10.38 3.79
CA LEU A 18 -3.19 -8.93 3.63
C LEU A 18 -2.42 -8.29 4.79
N ASN A 19 -1.12 -8.06 4.58
CA ASN A 19 -0.25 -7.42 5.57
C ASN A 19 -0.15 -5.89 5.33
N VAL A 20 -1.23 -5.16 5.58
CA VAL A 20 -1.22 -3.69 5.58
C VAL A 20 -1.88 -3.15 6.87
N PRO A 21 -1.45 -1.98 7.39
CA PRO A 21 -2.14 -1.31 8.47
C PRO A 21 -3.56 -0.92 8.06
N ARG A 22 -4.53 -1.10 8.95
CA ARG A 22 -5.92 -0.67 8.67
C ARG A 22 -6.00 0.86 8.62
N CYS A 23 -6.75 1.38 7.65
CA CYS A 23 -7.18 2.78 7.67
C CYS A 23 -8.37 2.93 8.62
N LEU A 24 -8.23 3.78 9.63
CA LEU A 24 -9.24 4.02 10.67
C LEU A 24 -10.07 5.27 10.39
N ALA A 25 -9.45 6.31 9.82
CA ALA A 25 -10.10 7.53 9.38
C ALA A 25 -9.23 8.23 8.32
N TYR A 26 -9.84 9.04 7.46
CA TYR A 26 -9.11 9.93 6.57
C TYR A 26 -9.98 11.14 6.24
N LEU A 27 -9.34 12.23 5.84
CA LEU A 27 -9.97 13.41 5.27
C LEU A 27 -9.11 13.86 4.08
N GLN A 28 -9.79 14.27 3.00
CA GLN A 28 -9.15 14.83 1.82
C GLN A 28 -10.02 15.99 1.31
N ASP A 29 -9.90 17.15 1.96
CA ASP A 29 -10.63 18.39 1.63
C ASP A 29 -9.74 19.46 0.98
N GLY A 30 -8.43 19.21 0.91
CA GLY A 30 -7.42 20.13 0.37
C GLY A 30 -6.86 21.13 1.38
N GLU A 31 -7.35 21.16 2.62
CA GLU A 31 -6.92 22.09 3.68
C GLU A 31 -6.45 21.36 4.95
N ASN A 32 -7.16 20.30 5.35
CA ASN A 32 -6.99 19.54 6.58
C ASN A 32 -6.76 18.05 6.27
N ASP A 33 -6.13 17.74 5.14
CA ASP A 33 -5.90 16.37 4.68
C ASP A 33 -5.17 15.54 5.76
N PHE A 34 -5.74 14.39 6.12
CA PHE A 34 -5.13 13.46 7.06
C PHE A 34 -5.48 12.02 6.75
N ILE A 35 -4.66 11.11 7.27
CA ILE A 35 -4.95 9.68 7.33
C ILE A 35 -4.58 9.17 8.73
N VAL A 36 -5.48 8.39 9.33
CA VAL A 36 -5.29 7.69 10.59
C VAL A 36 -5.17 6.22 10.28
N LEU A 37 -4.01 5.65 10.60
CA LEU A 37 -3.71 4.23 10.41
C LEU A 37 -3.61 3.53 11.76
N GLU A 38 -3.87 2.23 11.76
CA GLU A 38 -3.56 1.33 12.86
C GLU A 38 -2.09 1.43 13.28
N ASP A 39 -1.82 1.46 14.58
CA ASP A 39 -0.45 1.44 15.10
C ASP A 39 0.18 0.05 14.89
N ALA A 40 1.21 0.00 14.06
CA ALA A 40 1.93 -1.23 13.76
C ALA A 40 2.68 -1.80 14.99
N LYS A 41 2.98 -0.98 16.00
CA LYS A 41 3.63 -1.46 17.23
C LYS A 41 2.79 -2.47 17.99
N GLU A 42 1.46 -2.33 17.94
CA GLU A 42 0.51 -3.28 18.54
C GLU A 42 0.59 -4.67 17.90
N LYS A 43 1.17 -4.77 16.69
CA LYS A 43 1.45 -6.03 15.98
C LYS A 43 2.90 -6.50 16.13
N GLY A 44 3.70 -5.84 16.97
CA GLY A 44 5.11 -6.16 17.20
C GLY A 44 6.06 -5.64 16.13
N PHE A 45 5.63 -4.72 15.26
CA PHE A 45 6.56 -4.07 14.34
C PHE A 45 7.39 -3.01 15.08
N GLU A 46 8.68 -2.99 14.80
CA GLU A 46 9.60 -2.01 15.35
C GLU A 46 10.24 -1.18 14.23
N GLY A 47 10.65 0.04 14.58
CA GLY A 47 11.40 0.89 13.68
C GLY A 47 12.83 0.37 13.53
N ILE A 48 13.25 0.09 12.29
CA ILE A 48 14.65 -0.18 11.99
C ILE A 48 15.44 1.12 11.93
N ASP A 49 16.70 1.07 12.38
CA ASP A 49 17.63 2.19 12.27
C ASP A 49 17.99 2.46 10.81
N ARG A 50 17.43 3.53 10.24
CA ARG A 50 17.57 3.88 8.82
C ARG A 50 19.00 4.30 8.43
N LEU A 51 19.87 4.57 9.40
CA LEU A 51 21.28 4.90 9.15
C LEU A 51 22.17 3.66 9.04
N LYS A 52 21.66 2.48 9.41
CA LYS A 52 22.38 1.22 9.28
C LYS A 52 22.05 0.57 7.95
N ALA A 53 23.07 -0.03 7.35
CA ALA A 53 22.89 -0.89 6.19
C ALA A 53 21.92 -2.03 6.54
N TRP A 54 20.96 -2.28 5.65
CA TRP A 54 20.04 -3.41 5.80
C TRP A 54 20.79 -4.71 5.61
N LYS A 55 20.46 -5.71 6.43
CA LYS A 55 20.97 -7.05 6.23
C LYS A 55 20.18 -7.73 5.12
N LEU A 56 20.74 -8.80 4.57
CA LEU A 56 20.06 -9.56 3.51
C LEU A 56 18.71 -10.10 3.99
N GLU A 57 18.62 -10.52 5.26
CA GLU A 57 17.41 -11.04 5.87
C GLU A 57 16.32 -9.97 5.96
N ASP A 58 16.68 -8.72 6.28
CA ASP A 58 15.75 -7.58 6.31
C ASP A 58 15.19 -7.32 4.90
N CYS A 59 16.07 -7.31 3.90
CA CYS A 59 15.68 -7.17 2.50
C CYS A 59 14.72 -8.29 2.07
N GLN A 60 15.03 -9.55 2.40
CA GLN A 60 14.18 -10.69 2.06
C GLN A 60 12.78 -10.57 2.68
N LEU A 61 12.68 -10.11 3.93
CA LEU A 61 11.41 -9.89 4.60
C LEU A 61 10.59 -8.79 3.89
N ILE A 62 11.23 -7.65 3.59
CA ILE A 62 10.60 -6.52 2.91
C ILE A 62 10.11 -6.92 1.51
N PHE A 63 10.99 -7.51 0.70
CA PHE A 63 10.64 -7.94 -0.64
C PHE A 63 9.59 -9.06 -0.63
N GLY A 64 9.60 -9.96 0.35
CA GLY A 64 8.56 -10.96 0.53
C GLY A 64 7.19 -10.34 0.78
N ALA A 65 7.11 -9.35 1.68
CA ALA A 65 5.87 -8.63 1.96
C ALA A 65 5.35 -7.86 0.72
N LEU A 66 6.24 -7.19 -0.03
CA LEU A 66 5.89 -6.51 -1.27
C LEU A 66 5.43 -7.49 -2.36
N ALA A 67 6.13 -8.60 -2.54
CA ALA A 67 5.77 -9.63 -3.50
C ALA A 67 4.39 -10.23 -3.20
N GLN A 68 4.09 -10.46 -1.92
CA GLN A 68 2.77 -10.92 -1.48
C GLN A 68 1.67 -9.90 -1.79
N TYR A 69 1.90 -8.61 -1.47
CA TYR A 69 0.97 -7.53 -1.79
C TYR A 69 0.70 -7.44 -3.31
N HIS A 70 1.74 -7.46 -4.13
CA HIS A 70 1.60 -7.46 -5.59
C HIS A 70 0.94 -8.74 -6.12
N GLY A 71 1.23 -9.89 -5.53
CA GLY A 71 0.60 -11.18 -5.87
C GLY A 71 -0.91 -11.15 -5.64
N ILE A 72 -1.38 -10.51 -4.57
CA ILE A 72 -2.82 -10.28 -4.34
C ILE A 72 -3.39 -9.41 -5.45
N GLY A 73 -2.73 -8.31 -5.79
CA GLY A 73 -3.15 -7.42 -6.87
C GLY A 73 -3.26 -8.14 -8.23
N LEU A 74 -2.26 -8.95 -8.58
CA LEU A 74 -2.28 -9.79 -9.79
C LEU A 74 -3.41 -10.82 -9.77
N ALA A 75 -3.67 -11.44 -8.62
CA ALA A 75 -4.76 -12.41 -8.47
C ALA A 75 -6.13 -11.75 -8.64
N VAL A 76 -6.33 -10.55 -8.06
CA VAL A 76 -7.56 -9.76 -8.23
C VAL A 76 -7.70 -9.31 -9.68
N TRP A 77 -6.65 -8.77 -10.28
CA TRP A 77 -6.67 -8.37 -11.70
C TRP A 77 -7.03 -9.53 -12.62
N SER A 78 -6.47 -10.72 -12.39
CA SER A 78 -6.74 -11.91 -13.20
C SER A 78 -8.16 -12.48 -13.03
N GLN A 79 -8.72 -12.43 -11.82
CA GLN A 79 -10.00 -13.09 -11.51
C GLN A 79 -11.20 -12.13 -11.51
N LYS A 80 -10.95 -10.84 -11.27
CA LYS A 80 -11.92 -9.76 -11.12
C LYS A 80 -11.43 -8.48 -11.83
N PRO A 81 -11.12 -8.55 -13.14
CA PRO A 81 -10.48 -7.45 -13.86
C PRO A 81 -11.29 -6.16 -13.84
N LYS A 82 -12.62 -6.23 -13.98
CA LYS A 82 -13.50 -5.05 -13.96
C LYS A 82 -13.48 -4.32 -12.62
N GLU A 83 -13.58 -5.07 -11.52
CA GLU A 83 -13.55 -4.53 -10.16
C GLU A 83 -12.16 -3.93 -9.86
N PHE A 84 -11.09 -4.57 -10.36
CA PHE A 84 -9.75 -4.06 -10.27
C PHE A 84 -9.59 -2.74 -11.03
N GLU A 85 -10.03 -2.68 -12.29
CA GLU A 85 -9.99 -1.47 -13.13
C GLU A 85 -10.78 -0.33 -12.51
N GLU A 86 -11.99 -0.59 -12.01
CA GLU A 86 -12.80 0.39 -11.29
C GLU A 86 -12.05 0.91 -10.05
N ALA A 87 -11.56 0.02 -9.19
CA ALA A 87 -10.81 0.41 -8.00
C ALA A 87 -9.51 1.18 -8.31
N ALA A 88 -8.84 0.84 -9.42
CA ALA A 88 -7.62 1.51 -9.88
C ALA A 88 -7.93 2.88 -10.51
N SER A 89 -9.09 3.06 -11.13
CA SER A 89 -9.50 4.34 -11.75
C SER A 89 -9.63 5.48 -10.73
N HIS A 90 -9.86 5.15 -9.46
CA HIS A 90 -9.90 6.11 -8.35
C HIS A 90 -8.51 6.46 -7.80
N MET A 91 -7.44 5.84 -8.30
CA MET A 91 -6.07 6.17 -7.92
C MET A 91 -5.49 7.19 -8.88
N SER A 92 -4.94 8.28 -8.35
CA SER A 92 -4.20 9.29 -9.11
C SER A 92 -2.78 9.38 -8.59
N GLU A 93 -1.76 9.39 -9.46
CA GLU A 93 -0.37 9.65 -9.10
C GLU A 93 -0.24 11.08 -8.52
N PRO A 94 0.06 11.23 -7.21
CA PRO A 94 0.02 12.54 -6.57
C PRO A 94 1.36 13.29 -6.62
N PHE A 95 2.48 12.62 -6.94
CA PHE A 95 3.81 13.24 -6.88
C PHE A 95 4.53 13.26 -8.22
N PHE A 96 4.60 12.12 -8.90
CA PHE A 96 5.43 11.92 -10.09
C PHE A 96 4.63 11.99 -11.39
N HIS A 97 3.82 13.04 -11.53
CA HIS A 97 3.10 13.33 -12.76
C HIS A 97 3.70 14.57 -13.43
N ASP A 98 3.83 14.59 -14.76
CA ASP A 98 4.38 15.71 -15.53
C ASP A 98 3.87 17.11 -15.12
N LYS A 99 2.61 17.22 -14.66
CA LYS A 99 2.01 18.46 -14.16
C LYS A 99 2.72 19.04 -12.92
N PHE A 100 3.50 18.23 -12.22
CA PHE A 100 4.26 18.59 -11.02
C PHE A 100 5.77 18.67 -11.28
N TRP A 101 6.22 18.60 -12.54
CA TRP A 101 7.65 18.62 -12.89
C TRP A 101 8.38 19.81 -12.28
N ASP A 102 7.79 21.00 -12.32
CA ASP A 102 8.36 22.22 -11.73
C ASP A 102 8.68 22.08 -10.23
N TRP A 103 7.92 21.22 -9.52
CA TRP A 103 8.15 20.94 -8.10
C TRP A 103 9.23 19.87 -7.89
N TYR A 104 9.10 18.67 -8.48
CA TYR A 104 9.99 17.53 -8.19
C TYR A 104 11.25 17.45 -9.06
N GLY A 105 11.27 18.10 -10.22
CA GLY A 105 12.42 18.10 -11.13
C GLY A 105 13.68 18.74 -10.52
N ARG A 106 13.54 19.47 -9.42
CA ARG A 106 14.66 20.05 -8.65
C ARG A 106 15.44 19.03 -7.82
N TYR A 107 14.92 17.82 -7.65
CA TYR A 107 15.55 16.75 -6.87
C TYR A 107 16.31 15.73 -7.75
N TYR A 108 16.35 15.95 -9.06
CA TYR A 108 17.08 15.17 -10.06
C TYR A 108 18.09 16.06 -10.79
#